data_AF-A0A0H3J971-F1
#
_entry.id   AF-A0A0H3J971-F1
#
_cell.length_a   1.000
_cell.length_b   1.000
_cell.length_c   1.000
_cell.angle_alpha   90.00
_cell.angle_beta   90.00
_cell.angle_gamma   90.00
#
_symmetry.space_group_name_H-M   'P 1'
#
loop_
_entity.id
_entity.type
_entity.pdbx_description
1 polymer ?
#
loop_
_entity_poly.entity_id
_entity_poly.type
_entity_poly.pdbx_seq_one_letter_code
_entity_poly.pdbx_strand_id
1 'polypeptide(L)'
;MDWKRMIPSIILIIILLGAYNLLKVFVFDKIRPIKWIKWVVLILAVLLGALNGYAANTFGELSWQYYVCMGLFVMALFAFFDLLGFGRKSKYSKGNKKDNDVVIRPKAKPNRVKNKNKDK
;
A
#
# COMPACT_ATOMS: atom_id res chain seq x y z
N MET A 1 -12.20 15.78 32.79
CA MET A 1 -12.18 15.58 31.33
C MET A 1 -12.15 16.95 30.68
N ASP A 2 -11.02 17.33 30.10
CA ASP A 2 -10.84 18.67 29.55
C ASP A 2 -11.38 18.75 28.12
N TRP A 3 -12.66 19.09 27.98
CA TRP A 3 -13.33 19.27 26.69
C TRP A 3 -12.59 20.22 25.74
N LYS A 4 -11.86 21.20 26.28
CA LYS A 4 -11.03 22.13 25.51
C LYS A 4 -9.90 21.44 24.71
N ARG A 5 -9.42 20.28 25.15
CA ARG A 5 -8.37 19.50 24.46
C ARG A 5 -8.96 18.44 23.51
N MET A 6 -10.15 17.93 23.83
CA MET A 6 -10.78 16.85 23.07
C MET A 6 -11.46 17.35 21.79
N ILE A 7 -12.16 18.49 21.85
CA ILE A 7 -12.84 19.08 20.69
C ILE A 7 -11.87 19.30 19.50
N PRO A 8 -10.73 19.99 19.64
CA PRO A 8 -9.81 20.20 18.51
C PRO A 8 -9.22 18.89 17.97
N SER A 9 -8.97 17.90 18.84
CA SER A 9 -8.46 16.58 18.44
C SER A 9 -9.48 15.82 17.58
N ILE A 10 -10.77 15.87 17.93
CA ILE A 10 -11.85 15.24 17.17
C ILE A 10 -12.02 15.91 15.80
N ILE A 11 -11.99 17.25 15.76
CA ILE A 11 -12.07 18.01 14.51
C ILE A 11 -10.89 17.64 13.59
N LEU A 12 -9.68 17.54 14.14
CA LEU A 12 -8.49 17.14 13.40
C LEU A 12 -8.62 15.75 12.78
N ILE A 13 -9.19 14.78 13.51
CA ILE A 13 -9.44 13.42 12.97
C ILE A 13 -10.40 13.46 11.77
N ILE A 14 -11.49 14.24 11.85
CA ILE A 14 -12.45 14.38 10.75
C ILE A 14 -11.78 14.99 9.52
N ILE A 15 -10.98 16.04 9.72
CA ILE A 15 -10.23 16.70 8.65
C ILE A 15 -9.21 15.73 8.02
N LEU A 16 -8.47 14.97 8.85
CA LEU A 16 -7.49 13.99 8.36
C LEU A 16 -8.14 12.90 7.52
N LEU A 17 -9.29 12.36 7.95
CA LEU A 17 -10.01 11.34 7.19
C LEU A 17 -10.42 11.87 5.80
N GLY A 18 -10.94 13.10 5.74
CA GLY A 18 -11.27 13.76 4.48
C GLY A 18 -10.04 13.99 3.59
N ALA A 19 -8.98 14.56 4.16
CA ALA A 19 -7.72 14.84 3.46
C ALA A 19 -7.04 13.56 2.95
N TYR A 20 -7.04 12.49 3.74
CA TYR A 20 -6.48 11.19 3.34
C TYR A 20 -7.23 10.57 2.18
N ASN A 21 -8.57 10.60 2.20
CA ASN A 21 -9.39 10.09 1.10
C ASN A 21 -9.13 10.87 -0.20
N LEU A 22 -9.01 12.20 -0.12
CA LEU A 22 -8.60 13.03 -1.25
C LEU A 22 -7.21 12.64 -1.76
N LEU A 23 -6.22 12.55 -0.86
CA LEU A 23 -4.86 12.16 -1.22
C LEU A 23 -4.83 10.79 -1.89
N LYS A 24 -5.66 9.86 -1.44
CA LYS A 24 -5.77 8.52 -2.03
C LYS A 24 -6.31 8.53 -3.46
N VAL A 25 -7.34 9.33 -3.74
CA VAL A 25 -7.90 9.46 -5.09
C VAL A 25 -6.90 10.14 -6.03
N PHE A 26 -6.23 11.21 -5.58
CA PHE A 26 -5.36 12.00 -6.45
C PHE A 26 -3.94 11.45 -6.61
N VAL A 27 -3.36 10.90 -5.54
CA VAL A 27 -1.95 10.47 -5.51
C VAL A 27 -1.84 8.96 -5.68
N PHE A 28 -2.58 8.15 -4.90
CA PHE A 28 -2.42 6.70 -4.93
C PHE A 28 -2.99 6.03 -6.19
N ASP A 29 -4.00 6.62 -6.85
CA ASP A 29 -4.53 6.08 -8.11
C ASP A 29 -3.55 6.24 -9.29
N LYS A 30 -2.70 7.28 -9.24
CA LYS A 30 -1.72 7.57 -10.29
C LYS A 30 -0.38 6.86 -10.11
N ILE A 31 -0.11 6.36 -8.90
CA ILE A 31 1.12 5.63 -8.58
C ILE A 31 0.99 4.19 -9.09
N ARG A 32 1.74 3.85 -10.14
CA ARG A 32 1.95 2.44 -10.51
C ARG A 32 2.52 1.68 -9.29
N PRO A 33 2.06 0.46 -8.98
CA PRO A 33 2.54 -0.29 -7.82
C PRO A 33 4.00 -0.74 -8.03
N ILE A 34 4.94 0.15 -7.73
CA ILE A 34 6.36 -0.17 -7.67
C ILE A 34 6.56 -0.95 -6.37
N LYS A 35 7.17 -2.14 -6.43
CA LYS A 35 7.40 -3.01 -5.25
C LYS A 35 8.08 -2.29 -4.09
N TRP A 36 8.87 -1.26 -4.39
CA TRP A 36 9.66 -0.47 -3.45
C TRP A 36 8.88 0.63 -2.71
N ILE A 37 7.68 1.00 -3.15
CA ILE A 37 6.93 2.12 -2.55
C ILE A 37 6.63 1.88 -1.06
N LYS A 38 6.44 0.62 -0.65
CA LYS A 38 6.16 0.24 0.74
C LYS A 38 7.31 0.60 1.67
N TRP A 39 8.55 0.41 1.22
CA TRP A 39 9.74 0.74 1.99
C TRP A 39 9.94 2.24 2.11
N VAL A 40 9.68 2.99 1.04
CA VAL A 40 9.74 4.46 1.05
C VAL A 40 8.73 5.03 2.03
N VAL A 41 7.48 4.56 1.99
CA VAL A 41 6.43 5.03 2.92
C VAL A 41 6.70 4.60 4.35
N LEU A 42 7.28 3.41 4.57
CA LEU A 42 7.71 2.98 5.90
C LEU A 42 8.77 3.93 6.49
N ILE A 43 9.83 4.23 5.73
CA ILE A 43 10.89 5.15 6.16
C ILE A 43 10.29 6.51 6.48
N LEU A 44 9.40 7.01 5.61
CA LEU A 44 8.71 8.28 5.84
C LEU A 44 7.85 8.26 7.12
N ALA A 45 7.13 7.18 7.38
CA ALA A 45 6.33 7.03 8.59
C ALA A 45 7.19 6.99 9.86
N VAL A 46 8.34 6.31 9.81
CA VAL A 46 9.30 6.27 10.93
C VAL A 46 9.88 7.66 11.20
N LEU A 47 10.29 8.39 10.16
CA LEU A 47 10.80 9.76 10.29
C LEU A 47 9.76 10.72 10.86
N LEU A 48 8.53 10.67 10.36
CA LEU A 48 7.43 11.50 10.87
C LEU A 48 7.02 11.09 12.29
N GLY A 49 7.17 9.82 12.66
CA GLY A 49 6.97 9.34 14.03
C GLY A 49 8.00 9.89 15.00
N ALA A 50 9.28 9.86 14.61
CA ALA A 50 10.36 10.48 15.38
C ALA A 50 10.14 11.99 15.53
N LEU A 51 9.73 12.67 14.44
CA LEU A 51 9.40 14.10 14.47
C LEU A 51 8.22 14.39 15.40
N ASN A 52 7.17 13.55 15.38
CA ASN A 52 6.03 13.69 16.29
C ASN A 52 6.44 13.48 17.76
N GLY A 53 7.29 12.49 18.04
CA GLY A 53 7.85 12.29 19.38
C GLY A 53 8.67 13.48 19.86
N TYR A 54 9.50 14.06 18.99
CA TYR A 54 10.24 15.28 19.29
C TYR A 54 9.29 16.48 19.53
N ALA A 55 8.30 16.65 18.67
CA ALA A 55 7.31 17.71 18.77
C ALA A 55 6.48 17.62 20.06
N ALA A 56 6.13 16.41 20.50
CA ALA A 56 5.41 16.18 21.74
C ALA A 56 6.19 16.59 23.00
N ASN A 57 7.53 16.50 22.96
CA ASN A 57 8.39 16.90 24.08
C ASN A 57 8.79 18.38 24.03
N THR A 58 8.75 19.00 22.85
CA THR A 58 9.27 20.37 22.63
C THR A 58 8.15 21.42 22.58
N PHE A 59 7.00 21.08 22.01
CA PHE A 59 5.87 21.99 21.88
C PHE A 59 4.80 21.67 22.93
N GLY A 60 4.09 22.70 23.39
CA GLY A 60 2.96 22.49 24.30
C GLY A 60 1.83 21.74 23.61
N GLU A 61 1.06 20.96 24.37
CA GLU A 61 -0.06 20.13 23.86
C GLU A 61 -1.15 20.93 23.12
N LEU A 62 -1.16 22.26 23.26
CA LEU A 62 -2.10 23.19 22.61
C LEU A 62 -1.48 23.96 21.44
N SER A 63 -0.19 23.75 21.15
CA SER A 63 0.50 24.41 20.06
C SER A 63 0.06 23.84 18.71
N TRP A 64 -0.16 24.72 17.73
CA TRP A 64 -0.57 24.29 16.38
C TRP A 64 0.47 23.37 15.73
N GLN A 65 1.76 23.56 16.01
CA GLN A 65 2.85 22.73 15.49
C GLN A 65 2.73 21.26 15.95
N TYR A 66 2.29 21.02 17.19
CA TYR A 66 2.05 19.69 17.72
C TYR A 66 0.97 18.97 16.88
N TYR A 67 -0.15 19.65 16.64
CA TYR A 67 -1.24 19.09 15.83
C TYR A 67 -0.86 18.83 14.38
N VAL A 68 -0.02 19.68 13.76
CA VAL A 68 0.49 19.43 12.40
C VAL A 68 1.39 18.19 12.38
N CYS A 69 2.34 18.08 13.31
CA CYS A 69 3.24 16.92 13.37
C CYS A 69 2.47 15.63 13.63
N MET A 70 1.51 15.66 14.54
CA MET A 70 0.62 14.54 14.84
C MET A 70 -0.21 14.16 13.60
N GLY A 71 -0.78 15.14 12.90
CA GLY A 71 -1.56 14.90 11.68
C GLY A 71 -0.73 14.26 10.57
N LEU A 72 0.48 14.77 10.32
CA LEU A 72 1.39 14.19 9.32
C LEU A 72 1.77 12.75 9.67
N PHE A 73 2.04 12.47 10.95
CA PHE A 73 2.36 11.12 11.40
C PHE A 73 1.19 10.15 11.18
N VAL A 74 -0.03 10.54 11.55
CA VAL A 74 -1.23 9.72 11.36
C VAL A 74 -1.48 9.46 9.87
N MET A 75 -1.32 10.48 9.01
CA MET A 75 -1.44 10.34 7.55
C MET A 75 -0.43 9.33 6.98
N ALA A 76 0.82 9.37 7.45
CA ALA A 76 1.85 8.44 7.02
C ALA A 76 1.58 7.01 7.49
N LEU A 77 1.07 6.83 8.71
CA LEU A 77 0.62 5.53 9.21
C LEU A 77 -0.54 4.96 8.38
N PHE A 78 -1.55 5.77 8.08
CA PHE A 78 -2.67 5.35 7.23
C PHE A 78 -2.18 4.92 5.84
N ALA A 79 -1.29 5.71 5.22
CA ALA A 79 -0.66 5.37 3.96
C ALA A 79 0.09 4.03 4.02
N PHE A 80 0.83 3.80 5.11
CA PHE A 80 1.55 2.54 5.31
C PHE A 80 0.60 1.34 5.44
N PHE A 81 -0.45 1.44 6.25
CA PHE A 81 -1.44 0.36 6.41
C PHE A 81 -2.20 0.06 5.11
N ASP A 82 -2.56 1.08 4.34
CA ASP A 82 -3.23 0.91 3.05
C ASP A 82 -2.30 0.19 2.03
N LEU A 83 -1.00 0.48 2.05
CA LEU A 83 0.02 -0.20 1.25
C LEU A 83 0.30 -1.64 1.69
N LEU A 84 0.16 -1.94 2.99
CA LEU A 84 0.17 -3.31 3.50
C LEU A 84 -1.07 -4.12 3.08
N GLY A 85 -2.11 -3.45 2.55
CA GLY A 85 -3.34 -4.08 2.10
C GLY A 85 -4.39 -4.23 3.20
N PHE A 86 -4.24 -3.51 4.32
CA PHE A 86 -5.24 -3.49 5.38
C PHE A 86 -6.55 -2.90 4.85
N GLY A 87 -7.67 -3.61 5.01
CA GLY A 87 -8.99 -3.18 4.50
C GLY A 87 -9.28 -3.48 3.02
N ARG A 88 -8.28 -3.90 2.23
CA ARG A 88 -8.54 -4.50 0.91
C ARG A 88 -8.97 -5.95 1.12
N LYS A 89 -10.28 -6.24 0.95
CA LYS A 89 -10.73 -7.63 0.70
C LYS A 89 -9.81 -8.19 -0.36
N SER A 90 -9.15 -9.30 -0.04
CA SER A 90 -8.15 -9.94 -0.89
C SER A 90 -8.65 -10.11 -2.33
N LYS A 91 -8.42 -9.12 -3.19
CA LYS A 91 -8.15 -9.38 -4.60
C LYS A 91 -6.72 -9.92 -4.71
N TYR A 92 -6.36 -10.87 -3.84
CA TYR A 92 -5.26 -11.76 -4.13
C TYR A 92 -5.71 -12.60 -5.33
N SER A 93 -4.90 -12.54 -6.38
CA SER A 93 -4.97 -13.38 -7.58
C SER A 93 -6.00 -13.01 -8.67
N LYS A 94 -5.86 -11.81 -9.24
CA LYS A 94 -6.07 -11.62 -10.70
C LYS A 94 -4.87 -10.99 -11.43
N GLY A 95 -3.72 -10.86 -10.76
CA GLY A 95 -2.43 -10.67 -11.42
C GLY A 95 -1.74 -12.02 -11.52
N ASN A 96 -1.42 -12.44 -12.75
CA ASN A 96 -0.72 -13.68 -13.13
C ASN A 96 -1.57 -14.94 -13.41
N LYS A 97 -2.76 -14.80 -13.98
CA LYS A 97 -3.35 -15.86 -14.85
C LYS A 97 -3.08 -15.59 -16.33
N LYS A 98 -1.89 -15.08 -16.66
CA LYS A 98 -1.43 -14.93 -18.05
C LYS A 98 -0.14 -15.71 -18.37
N ASP A 99 0.63 -16.11 -17.36
CA ASP A 99 1.84 -16.92 -17.56
C ASP A 99 1.60 -18.45 -17.48
N ASN A 100 0.42 -18.87 -17.04
CA ASN A 100 0.01 -20.28 -17.03
C ASN A 100 -1.27 -20.51 -17.83
N ASP A 101 -1.49 -19.76 -18.91
CA ASP A 101 -2.26 -20.32 -20.02
C ASP A 101 -1.37 -21.37 -20.70
N VAL A 102 -1.09 -22.45 -19.96
CA VAL A 102 -0.58 -23.68 -20.52
C VAL A 102 -1.75 -24.23 -21.30
N VAL A 103 -1.95 -23.69 -22.51
CA VAL A 103 -2.77 -24.33 -23.52
C VAL A 103 -2.14 -25.70 -23.68
N ILE A 104 -2.78 -26.71 -23.10
CA ILE A 104 -2.37 -28.10 -23.22
C ILE A 104 -2.56 -28.45 -24.69
N ARG A 105 -1.54 -28.17 -25.49
CA ARG A 105 -1.52 -28.56 -26.88
C ARG A 105 -1.43 -30.08 -26.88
N PRO A 106 -2.27 -30.77 -27.67
CA PRO A 106 -2.15 -32.21 -27.80
C PRO A 106 -0.71 -32.53 -28.21
N LYS A 107 -0.06 -33.44 -27.47
CA LYS A 107 1.29 -33.90 -27.81
C LYS A 107 1.26 -34.42 -29.24
N ALA A 108 2.23 -34.01 -30.06
CA ALA A 108 2.31 -34.47 -31.45
C ALA A 108 2.31 -36.00 -31.49
N LYS A 109 1.56 -36.57 -32.44
CA LYS A 109 1.56 -38.02 -32.69
C LYS A 109 3.01 -38.44 -32.99
N PRO A 110 3.58 -39.43 -32.28
CA PRO A 110 4.93 -39.87 -32.55
C PRO A 110 5.00 -40.30 -34.01
N ASN A 111 5.97 -39.74 -34.74
CA ASN A 111 6.20 -40.11 -36.13
C ASN A 111 6.63 -41.58 -36.14
N ARG A 112 5.72 -42.47 -36.56
CA ARG A 112 5.99 -43.91 -36.59
C ARG A 112 7.05 -44.14 -37.66
N VAL A 113 8.28 -44.44 -37.23
CA VAL A 113 9.38 -44.79 -38.12
C VAL A 113 8.93 -45.97 -38.97
N LYS A 114 8.71 -45.71 -40.27
CA LYS A 114 8.29 -46.76 -41.20
C LYS A 114 9.53 -47.59 -41.50
N ASN A 115 9.65 -48.74 -40.85
CA ASN A 115 10.72 -49.69 -41.13
C ASN A 115 10.55 -50.16 -42.58
N LYS A 116 11.29 -49.54 -43.49
CA LYS A 116 11.56 -50.10 -44.81
C LYS A 116 12.76 -51.02 -44.63
N ASN A 117 12.53 -52.23 -44.13
CA ASN A 117 13.46 -53.31 -44.45
C ASN A 117 13.39 -53.45 -45.97
N LYS A 118 14.43 -52.93 -46.63
CA LYS A 118 14.75 -53.34 -47.98
C LYS A 118 15.33 -54.74 -47.84
N ASP A 119 14.59 -55.71 -48.35
CA ASP A 119 15.06 -57.07 -48.57
C ASP A 119 16.42 -57.04 -49.28
N LYS A 120 17.37 -57.81 -48.76
CA LYS A 120 18.58 -58.28 -49.44
C LYS A 120 18.63 -59.78 -49.29
#